data_AF-A0A0G1D2F5-F1
#
_entry.id   AF-A0A0G1D2F5-F1
#
_cell.length_a   1.000
_cell.length_b   1.000
_cell.length_c   1.000
_cell.angle_alpha   90.00
_cell.angle_beta   90.00
_cell.angle_gamma   90.00
#
_symmetry.space_group_name_H-M   'P 1'
#
loop_
_entity.id
_entity.type
_entity.pdbx_description
1 polymer ?
#
loop_
_entity_poly.entity_id
_entity_poly.type
_entity_poly.pdbx_seq_one_letter_code
_entity_poly.pdbx_strand_id
1 'polypeptide(L)'
;MGQVNELKDFTRGQLDAALMKIGQDAGMGTADGIRAFLSGELVISRPSYSWRGQDGMIYLSVTSDGATGAQWIKRLKKKGFRIGDYAKQVLCSPDFKPTSGVTYEIAVLKGMLFEDNNRITLKIRAEAEKRGWTKPNAEITCLIREKFSDEEMESMGLWRIVVMHEPIKDSDGVPILLGASRCLGLRFFKLLSLNLCPLKPKKIIPRMEIMRGISFCVVE
;
A
#
# COMPACT_ATOMS: atom_id res chain seq x y z
N MET A 1 -44.99 11.18 3.88
CA MET A 1 -43.88 12.08 3.49
C MET A 1 -42.74 11.85 4.46
N GLY A 2 -41.77 11.01 4.11
CA GLY A 2 -40.66 10.69 5.01
C GLY A 2 -39.43 10.40 4.17
N GLN A 3 -38.56 11.40 4.03
CA GLN A 3 -37.15 11.32 3.60
C GLN A 3 -36.64 12.75 3.33
N VAL A 4 -36.53 13.59 4.38
CA VAL A 4 -35.73 14.82 4.30
C VAL A 4 -35.04 15.04 5.65
N ASN A 5 -34.13 14.15 6.03
CA ASN A 5 -33.27 14.37 7.20
C ASN A 5 -31.80 14.01 6.97
N GLU A 6 -31.43 13.32 5.90
CA GLU A 6 -30.04 12.89 5.66
C GLU A 6 -29.14 14.01 5.12
N LEU A 7 -29.71 15.08 4.55
CA LEU A 7 -28.95 16.22 4.04
C LEU A 7 -28.68 17.29 5.11
N LYS A 8 -29.23 17.15 6.32
CA LYS A 8 -29.09 18.15 7.39
C LYS A 8 -27.67 18.23 7.96
N ASP A 9 -26.91 17.16 7.82
CA ASP A 9 -25.52 17.10 8.27
C ASP A 9 -24.55 17.81 7.30
N PHE A 10 -25.04 18.24 6.13
CA PHE A 10 -24.25 18.95 5.14
C PHE A 10 -24.58 20.44 5.13
N THR A 11 -23.55 21.27 5.23
CA THR A 11 -23.66 22.71 4.99
C THR A 11 -23.98 22.99 3.52
N ARG A 12 -24.58 24.15 3.26
CA ARG A 12 -24.85 24.58 1.88
C ARG A 12 -23.58 24.63 1.03
N GLY A 13 -22.46 25.07 1.60
CA GLY A 13 -21.17 25.07 0.91
C GLY A 13 -20.67 23.67 0.53
N GLN A 14 -20.90 22.65 1.38
CA GLN A 14 -20.55 21.26 1.04
C GLN A 14 -21.41 20.71 -0.09
N LEU A 15 -22.70 21.05 -0.11
CA LEU A 15 -23.60 20.66 -1.20
C LEU A 15 -23.21 21.34 -2.51
N ASP A 16 -22.91 22.64 -2.47
CA ASP A 16 -22.46 23.39 -3.66
C ASP A 16 -21.14 22.82 -4.21
N ALA A 17 -20.19 22.50 -3.33
CA ALA A 17 -18.92 21.87 -3.72
C ALA A 17 -19.14 20.48 -4.35
N ALA A 18 -20.03 19.67 -3.79
CA ALA A 18 -20.36 18.36 -4.36
C ALA A 18 -20.99 18.50 -5.77
N LEU A 19 -21.90 19.47 -5.96
CA LEU A 19 -22.53 19.74 -7.24
C LEU A 19 -21.52 20.26 -8.29
N MET A 20 -20.61 21.15 -7.89
CA MET A 20 -19.51 21.60 -8.75
C MET A 20 -18.62 20.45 -9.19
N LYS A 21 -18.35 19.52 -8.28
CA LYS A 21 -17.50 18.35 -8.55
C LYS A 21 -18.09 17.42 -9.61
N ILE A 22 -19.42 17.24 -9.65
CA ILE A 22 -20.08 16.44 -10.70
C ILE A 22 -19.75 16.98 -12.10
N GLY A 23 -19.83 18.30 -12.30
CA GLY A 23 -19.46 18.92 -13.57
C GLY A 23 -17.98 18.78 -13.88
N GLN A 24 -17.11 19.11 -12.92
CA GLN A 24 -15.65 19.05 -13.09
C GLN A 24 -15.15 17.64 -13.44
N ASP A 25 -15.62 16.62 -12.71
CA ASP A 25 -15.20 15.23 -12.93
C ASP A 25 -15.70 14.70 -14.30
N ALA A 26 -16.82 15.22 -14.80
CA ALA A 26 -17.34 14.93 -16.13
C ALA A 26 -16.67 15.74 -17.26
N GLY A 27 -15.79 16.70 -16.93
CA GLY A 27 -15.23 17.63 -17.91
C GLY A 27 -16.24 18.63 -18.47
N MET A 28 -17.31 18.91 -17.73
CA MET A 28 -18.43 19.77 -18.12
C MET A 28 -18.54 21.00 -17.21
N GLY A 29 -19.29 22.02 -17.64
CA GLY A 29 -19.73 23.07 -16.73
C GLY A 29 -20.64 22.51 -15.64
N THR A 30 -20.62 23.08 -14.43
CA THR A 30 -21.42 22.62 -13.27
C THR A 30 -22.89 22.39 -13.62
N ALA A 31 -23.52 23.34 -14.31
CA ALA A 31 -24.94 23.24 -14.67
C ALA A 31 -25.20 22.12 -15.70
N ASP A 32 -24.28 21.87 -16.62
CA ASP A 32 -24.41 20.83 -17.64
C ASP A 32 -24.18 19.44 -17.05
N GLY A 33 -23.19 19.29 -16.18
CA GLY A 33 -22.95 18.04 -15.45
C GLY A 33 -24.13 17.65 -14.56
N ILE A 34 -24.75 18.62 -13.87
CA ILE A 34 -25.96 18.37 -13.07
C ILE A 34 -27.12 17.95 -13.97
N ARG A 35 -27.35 18.63 -15.10
CA ARG A 35 -28.40 18.25 -16.06
C ARG A 35 -28.20 16.84 -16.61
N ALA A 36 -26.99 16.52 -17.04
CA ALA A 36 -26.63 15.20 -17.54
C ALA A 36 -26.80 14.10 -16.46
N PHE A 37 -26.47 14.41 -15.21
CA PHE A 37 -26.68 13.47 -14.09
C PHE A 37 -28.17 13.23 -13.83
N LEU A 38 -28.98 14.29 -13.81
CA LEU A 38 -30.42 14.19 -13.58
C LEU A 38 -31.18 13.55 -14.76
N SER A 39 -30.69 13.68 -16.00
CA SER A 39 -31.26 13.01 -17.17
C SER A 39 -30.84 11.54 -17.32
N GLY A 40 -29.88 11.08 -16.51
CA GLY A 40 -29.32 9.73 -16.57
C GLY A 40 -28.26 9.53 -17.67
N GLU A 41 -27.86 10.60 -18.36
CA GLU A 41 -26.76 10.60 -19.35
C GLU A 41 -25.38 10.50 -18.67
N LEU A 42 -25.27 10.98 -17.42
CA LEU A 42 -24.08 10.87 -16.60
C LEU A 42 -24.35 9.95 -15.40
N VAL A 43 -23.52 8.93 -15.22
CA VAL A 43 -23.61 7.97 -14.12
C VAL A 43 -22.45 8.20 -13.16
N ILE A 44 -22.75 8.40 -11.87
CA ILE A 44 -21.73 8.39 -10.82
C ILE A 44 -21.44 6.93 -10.45
N SER A 45 -20.28 6.42 -10.84
CA SER A 45 -19.78 5.13 -10.39
C SER A 45 -18.88 5.28 -9.17
N ARG A 46 -18.89 4.31 -8.26
CA ARG A 46 -17.81 4.20 -7.27
C ARG A 46 -16.49 4.03 -8.02
N PRO A 47 -15.43 4.76 -7.65
CA PRO A 47 -14.13 4.53 -8.25
C PRO A 47 -13.76 3.06 -8.04
N SER A 48 -13.37 2.37 -9.12
CA SER A 48 -12.82 1.03 -9.03
C SER A 48 -11.43 1.13 -8.43
N TYR A 49 -11.35 1.35 -7.12
CA TYR A 49 -10.07 1.32 -6.43
C TYR A 49 -9.53 -0.10 -6.52
N SER A 50 -8.28 -0.22 -6.92
CA SER A 50 -7.55 -1.50 -6.92
C SER A 50 -7.16 -1.95 -5.50
N TRP A 51 -7.78 -1.34 -4.49
CA TRP A 51 -7.61 -1.57 -3.06
C TRP A 51 -8.93 -1.30 -2.30
N ARG A 52 -9.10 -1.88 -1.11
CA ARG A 52 -10.24 -1.66 -0.21
C ARG A 52 -9.75 -1.36 1.20
N GLY A 53 -10.28 -0.33 1.85
CA GLY A 53 -10.00 -0.05 3.26
C GLY A 53 -11.09 -0.63 4.18
N GLN A 54 -10.69 -1.29 5.27
CA GLN A 54 -11.62 -1.79 6.29
C GLN A 54 -10.92 -1.91 7.65
N ASP A 55 -11.51 -1.40 8.73
CA ASP A 55 -11.04 -1.56 10.12
C ASP A 55 -9.55 -1.21 10.33
N GLY A 56 -9.09 -0.11 9.73
CA GLY A 56 -7.68 0.31 9.81
C GLY A 56 -6.73 -0.56 8.97
N MET A 57 -7.25 -1.42 8.11
CA MET A 57 -6.48 -2.26 7.18
C MET A 57 -6.76 -1.86 5.73
N ILE A 58 -5.82 -2.17 4.83
CA ILE A 58 -6.02 -2.04 3.39
C ILE A 58 -5.78 -3.39 2.73
N TYR A 59 -6.71 -3.79 1.88
CA TYR A 59 -6.65 -5.01 1.09
C TYR A 59 -6.38 -4.65 -0.37
N LEU A 60 -5.38 -5.28 -0.98
CA LEU A 60 -5.01 -5.04 -2.38
C LEU A 60 -4.47 -6.32 -3.00
N SER A 61 -4.52 -6.42 -4.32
CA SER A 61 -3.94 -7.53 -5.07
C SER A 61 -2.76 -7.06 -5.92
N VAL A 62 -1.74 -7.89 -6.11
CA VAL A 62 -0.65 -7.66 -7.08
C VAL A 62 -0.26 -8.98 -7.72
N THR A 63 0.19 -8.95 -8.98
CA THR A 63 0.62 -10.16 -9.70
C THR A 63 2.08 -10.02 -10.10
N SER A 64 2.88 -11.04 -9.79
CA SER A 64 4.29 -11.08 -10.16
C SER A 64 4.51 -11.51 -11.61
N ASP A 65 5.59 -11.02 -12.21
CA ASP A 65 5.93 -11.27 -13.62
C ASP A 65 7.33 -11.87 -13.83
N GLY A 66 8.02 -12.25 -12.75
CA GLY A 66 9.33 -12.86 -12.80
C GLY A 66 10.48 -11.86 -12.93
N ALA A 67 10.24 -10.56 -12.70
CA ALA A 67 11.29 -9.57 -12.74
C ALA A 67 12.38 -9.85 -11.68
N THR A 68 13.62 -10.01 -12.16
CA THR A 68 14.83 -10.08 -11.33
C THR A 68 15.08 -8.76 -10.61
N GLY A 69 15.89 -8.78 -9.54
CA GLY A 69 16.26 -7.55 -8.83
C GLY A 69 16.87 -6.47 -9.73
N ALA A 70 17.74 -6.85 -10.66
CA ALA A 70 18.33 -5.92 -11.63
C ALA A 70 17.27 -5.30 -12.56
N GLN A 71 16.29 -6.10 -13.00
CA GLN A 71 15.16 -5.62 -13.80
C GLN A 71 14.26 -4.68 -12.98
N TRP A 72 13.97 -5.00 -11.72
CA TRP A 72 13.24 -4.12 -10.80
C TRP A 72 13.93 -2.76 -10.63
N ILE A 73 15.26 -2.76 -10.43
CA ILE A 73 16.04 -1.52 -10.32
C ILE A 73 15.88 -0.65 -11.57
N LYS A 74 16.05 -1.24 -12.75
CA LYS A 74 15.94 -0.52 -14.03
C LYS A 74 14.52 0.00 -14.26
N ARG A 75 13.52 -0.85 -14.01
CA ARG A 75 12.09 -0.56 -14.22
C ARG A 75 11.59 0.56 -13.33
N LEU A 76 11.91 0.49 -12.04
CA LEU A 76 11.52 1.52 -11.08
C LEU A 76 12.24 2.85 -11.36
N LYS A 77 13.54 2.83 -11.67
CA LYS A 77 14.26 4.05 -12.09
C LYS A 77 13.65 4.69 -13.34
N LYS A 78 13.27 3.88 -14.34
CA LYS A 78 12.61 4.38 -15.57
C LYS A 78 11.29 5.10 -15.27
N LYS A 79 10.57 4.69 -14.22
CA LYS A 79 9.35 5.35 -13.72
C LYS A 79 9.62 6.55 -12.79
N GLY A 80 10.88 6.94 -12.60
CA GLY A 80 11.27 8.08 -11.76
C GLY A 80 11.43 7.76 -10.27
N PHE A 81 11.45 6.46 -9.89
CA PHE A 81 11.72 6.05 -8.52
C PHE A 81 13.22 6.07 -8.21
N ARG A 82 13.60 6.73 -7.10
CA ARG A 82 14.84 6.52 -6.36
C ARG A 82 14.81 5.18 -5.64
N ILE A 83 15.95 4.51 -5.68
CA ILE A 83 16.15 3.24 -5.00
C ILE A 83 17.40 3.42 -4.14
N GLY A 84 17.27 3.24 -2.82
CA GLY A 84 18.40 3.32 -1.90
C GLY A 84 19.43 2.22 -2.17
N ASP A 85 20.69 2.47 -1.80
CA ASP A 85 21.78 1.53 -2.12
C ASP A 85 21.61 0.18 -1.44
N TYR A 86 21.18 0.15 -0.18
CA TYR A 86 20.82 -1.08 0.52
C TYR A 86 19.67 -1.85 -0.14
N ALA A 87 18.66 -1.13 -0.65
CA ALA A 87 17.57 -1.78 -1.38
C ALA A 87 18.08 -2.41 -2.69
N LYS A 88 19.05 -1.79 -3.38
CA LYS A 88 19.69 -2.41 -4.55
C LYS A 88 20.48 -3.66 -4.16
N GLN A 89 21.23 -3.63 -3.06
CA GLN A 89 21.99 -4.79 -2.57
C GLN A 89 21.06 -5.97 -2.26
N VAL A 90 19.96 -5.71 -1.56
CA VAL A 90 18.94 -6.73 -1.27
C VAL A 90 18.31 -7.28 -2.54
N LEU A 91 17.93 -6.43 -3.49
CA LEU A 91 17.35 -6.88 -4.77
C LEU A 91 18.33 -7.73 -5.57
N CYS A 92 19.63 -7.42 -5.53
CA CYS A 92 20.67 -8.17 -6.22
C CYS A 92 21.21 -9.37 -5.41
N SER A 93 20.70 -9.61 -4.20
CA SER A 93 21.12 -10.74 -3.37
C SER A 93 20.58 -12.06 -3.94
N PRO A 94 21.32 -13.18 -3.83
CA PRO A 94 20.79 -14.51 -4.17
C PRO A 94 19.57 -14.92 -3.33
N ASP A 95 19.35 -14.27 -2.18
CA ASP A 95 18.19 -14.51 -1.32
C ASP A 95 16.92 -13.79 -1.81
N PHE A 96 17.04 -12.86 -2.75
CA PHE A 96 15.90 -12.28 -3.43
C PHE A 96 15.36 -13.26 -4.48
N LYS A 97 14.23 -13.89 -4.15
CA LYS A 97 13.60 -14.94 -4.96
C LYS A 97 12.32 -14.39 -5.61
N PRO A 98 12.38 -13.80 -6.81
CA PRO A 98 11.18 -13.33 -7.49
C PRO A 98 10.29 -14.51 -7.87
N THR A 99 9.02 -14.21 -8.08
CA THR A 99 8.00 -15.16 -8.52
C THR A 99 7.44 -14.74 -9.87
N SER A 100 6.83 -15.66 -10.60
CA SER A 100 6.24 -15.35 -11.91
C SER A 100 4.83 -15.93 -12.00
N GLY A 101 3.87 -15.10 -12.41
CA GLY A 101 2.46 -15.48 -12.56
C GLY A 101 1.71 -15.67 -11.23
N VAL A 102 2.29 -15.31 -10.09
CA VAL A 102 1.65 -15.47 -8.78
C VAL A 102 0.88 -14.20 -8.43
N THR A 103 -0.42 -14.32 -8.21
CA THR A 103 -1.24 -13.25 -7.66
C THR A 103 -1.25 -13.33 -6.13
N TYR A 104 -0.83 -12.23 -5.51
CA TYR A 104 -0.83 -12.04 -4.06
C TYR A 104 -2.01 -11.19 -3.64
N GLU A 105 -2.83 -11.73 -2.74
CA GLU A 105 -3.77 -10.94 -1.94
C GLU A 105 -3.04 -10.43 -0.69
N ILE A 106 -3.01 -9.11 -0.52
CA ILE A 106 -2.18 -8.42 0.46
C ILE A 106 -3.08 -7.69 1.45
N ALA A 107 -2.77 -7.85 2.73
CA ALA A 107 -3.34 -7.05 3.80
C ALA A 107 -2.27 -6.10 4.35
N VAL A 108 -2.58 -4.82 4.42
CA VAL A 108 -1.70 -3.78 4.94
C VAL A 108 -2.28 -3.30 6.27
N LEU A 109 -1.51 -3.45 7.35
CA LEU A 109 -1.89 -2.91 8.67
C LEU A 109 -1.45 -1.44 8.74
N LYS A 110 -2.40 -0.54 9.01
CA LYS A 110 -2.05 0.87 9.23
C LYS A 110 -1.36 1.03 10.59
N GLY A 111 -0.40 1.96 10.65
CA GLY A 111 0.34 2.28 11.87
C GLY A 111 -0.55 2.68 13.06
N MET A 112 -1.75 3.23 12.79
CA MET A 112 -2.74 3.60 13.82
C MET A 112 -3.31 2.41 14.61
N LEU A 113 -3.13 1.17 14.12
CA LEU A 113 -3.49 -0.04 14.87
C LEU A 113 -2.51 -0.35 16.00
N PHE A 114 -1.38 0.36 16.05
CA PHE A 114 -0.33 0.18 17.03
C PHE A 114 -0.07 1.50 17.74
N GLU A 115 0.01 1.45 19.07
CA GLU A 115 0.64 2.52 19.85
C GLU A 115 2.06 2.76 19.33
N ASP A 116 2.57 3.98 19.43
CA ASP A 116 3.85 4.34 18.82
C ASP A 116 5.01 3.46 19.34
N ASN A 117 5.06 3.19 20.65
CA ASN A 117 6.05 2.28 21.25
C ASN A 117 5.84 0.80 20.85
N ASN A 118 4.66 0.48 20.32
CA ASN A 118 4.29 -0.87 19.89
C ASN A 118 4.41 -1.05 18.37
N ARG A 119 4.70 0.02 17.61
CA ARG A 119 4.94 -0.01 16.16
C ARG A 119 6.35 -0.54 15.86
N ILE A 120 6.63 -1.75 16.33
CA ILE A 120 7.90 -2.45 16.15
C ILE A 120 7.68 -3.76 15.40
N THR A 121 8.69 -4.17 14.62
CA THR A 121 8.64 -5.36 13.74
C THR A 121 8.13 -6.61 14.46
N LEU A 122 8.55 -6.81 15.72
CA LEU A 122 8.13 -7.96 16.53
C LEU A 122 6.62 -8.00 16.76
N LYS A 123 6.03 -6.90 17.24
CA LYS A 123 4.59 -6.83 17.56
C LYS A 123 3.72 -6.84 16.32
N ILE A 124 4.22 -6.22 15.25
CA ILE A 124 3.61 -6.27 13.93
C ILE A 124 3.50 -7.70 13.41
N ARG A 125 4.61 -8.46 13.46
CA ARG A 125 4.61 -9.87 13.04
C ARG A 125 3.72 -10.71 13.94
N ALA A 126 3.73 -10.47 15.24
CA ALA A 126 2.83 -11.16 16.17
C ALA A 126 1.34 -10.88 15.88
N GLU A 127 0.97 -9.66 15.51
CA GLU A 127 -0.42 -9.35 15.11
C GLU A 127 -0.79 -10.02 13.78
N ALA A 128 0.14 -10.05 12.81
CA ALA A 128 -0.05 -10.80 11.58
C ALA A 128 -0.21 -12.31 11.86
N GLU A 129 0.62 -12.89 12.73
CA GLU A 129 0.55 -14.29 13.17
C GLU A 129 -0.72 -14.60 13.98
N LYS A 130 -1.20 -13.67 14.82
CA LYS A 130 -2.49 -13.82 15.52
C LYS A 130 -3.66 -13.89 14.55
N ARG A 131 -3.59 -13.08 13.50
CA ARG A 131 -4.53 -13.15 12.38
C ARG A 131 -4.30 -14.39 11.54
N GLY A 132 -3.09 -14.97 11.65
CA GLY A 132 -2.46 -16.14 11.05
C GLY A 132 -1.68 -15.90 9.76
N TRP A 133 -1.57 -14.66 9.28
CA TRP A 133 -1.01 -14.31 7.97
C TRP A 133 0.43 -14.77 7.79
N THR A 134 0.79 -15.00 6.53
CA THR A 134 2.10 -15.53 6.17
C THR A 134 3.07 -14.41 5.82
N LYS A 135 4.36 -14.65 6.02
CA LYS A 135 5.40 -13.70 5.63
C LYS A 135 5.34 -13.46 4.12
N PRO A 136 5.28 -12.20 3.67
CA PRO A 136 5.30 -11.86 2.25
C PRO A 136 6.64 -12.18 1.59
N ASN A 137 6.64 -12.30 0.26
CA ASN A 137 7.86 -12.23 -0.54
C ASN A 137 8.39 -10.79 -0.58
N ALA A 138 9.71 -10.60 -0.57
CA ALA A 138 10.35 -9.28 -0.66
C ALA A 138 9.98 -8.53 -1.95
N GLU A 139 9.69 -9.24 -3.05
CA GLU A 139 9.24 -8.69 -4.33
C GLU A 139 7.94 -7.86 -4.21
N ILE A 140 7.10 -8.16 -3.23
CA ILE A 140 5.83 -7.46 -3.02
C ILE A 140 6.04 -5.96 -2.82
N THR A 141 7.15 -5.54 -2.21
CA THR A 141 7.48 -4.12 -2.08
C THR A 141 7.59 -3.43 -3.43
N CYS A 142 8.25 -4.09 -4.40
CA CYS A 142 8.42 -3.57 -5.75
C CYS A 142 7.09 -3.53 -6.50
N LEU A 143 6.29 -4.59 -6.38
CA LEU A 143 4.97 -4.68 -7.01
C LEU A 143 4.01 -3.59 -6.52
N ILE A 144 3.93 -3.38 -5.20
CA ILE A 144 3.12 -2.31 -4.61
C ILE A 144 3.62 -0.94 -5.06
N ARG A 145 4.94 -0.70 -4.98
CA ARG A 145 5.50 0.61 -5.36
C ARG A 145 5.25 0.89 -6.84
N GLU A 146 5.30 -0.12 -7.70
CA GLU A 146 5.02 0.08 -9.10
C GLU A 146 3.53 0.33 -9.38
N LYS A 147 2.65 -0.38 -8.67
CA LYS A 147 1.20 -0.36 -8.92
C LYS A 147 0.55 0.97 -8.53
N PHE A 148 0.98 1.58 -7.43
CA PHE A 148 0.30 2.75 -6.87
C PHE A 148 1.12 4.05 -7.01
N SER A 149 0.45 5.12 -7.41
CA SER A 149 1.01 6.47 -7.39
C SER A 149 1.20 6.99 -5.96
N ASP A 150 1.92 8.11 -5.80
CA ASP A 150 2.03 8.74 -4.47
C ASP A 150 0.67 9.29 -4.03
N GLU A 151 -0.12 9.84 -4.95
CA GLU A 151 -1.47 10.34 -4.71
C GLU A 151 -2.43 9.21 -4.29
N GLU A 152 -2.31 8.02 -4.91
CA GLU A 152 -3.09 6.85 -4.52
C GLU A 152 -2.67 6.36 -3.12
N MET A 153 -1.37 6.25 -2.84
CA MET A 153 -0.88 5.91 -1.50
C MET A 153 -1.30 6.95 -0.45
N GLU A 154 -1.41 8.22 -0.84
CA GLU A 154 -1.94 9.29 0.00
C GLU A 154 -3.42 9.13 0.29
N SER A 155 -4.22 8.85 -0.74
CA SER A 155 -5.65 8.58 -0.58
C SER A 155 -5.94 7.36 0.29
N MET A 156 -5.01 6.38 0.32
CA MET A 156 -5.05 5.25 1.25
C MET A 156 -4.67 5.64 2.69
N GLY A 157 -4.06 6.81 2.90
CA GLY A 157 -3.52 7.26 4.17
C GLY A 157 -2.16 6.63 4.52
N LEU A 158 -1.35 6.24 3.53
CA LEU A 158 -0.10 5.49 3.73
C LEU A 158 1.11 6.34 3.42
N TRP A 159 1.83 6.90 4.39
CA TRP A 159 3.06 7.63 4.08
C TRP A 159 4.15 6.68 3.55
N ARG A 160 4.28 5.53 4.22
CA ARG A 160 5.21 4.47 3.88
C ARG A 160 4.56 3.10 4.01
N ILE A 161 5.09 2.10 3.32
CA ILE A 161 4.76 0.68 3.45
C ILE A 161 6.05 -0.09 3.66
N VAL A 162 6.10 -0.94 4.68
CA VAL A 162 7.22 -1.81 5.02
C VAL A 162 6.75 -3.25 4.88
N VAL A 163 7.41 -4.02 4.02
CA VAL A 163 7.00 -5.40 3.74
C VAL A 163 7.74 -6.35 4.68
N MET A 164 6.98 -7.11 5.46
CA MET A 164 7.51 -7.92 6.56
C MET A 164 8.05 -9.28 6.10
N HIS A 165 8.79 -9.30 4.99
CA HIS A 165 9.37 -10.51 4.40
C HIS A 165 10.44 -11.14 5.30
N GLU A 166 10.92 -12.34 4.93
CA GLU A 166 12.09 -12.92 5.59
C GLU A 166 13.28 -11.96 5.41
N PRO A 167 13.96 -11.52 6.48
CA PRO A 167 15.01 -10.52 6.35
C PRO A 167 16.12 -11.01 5.42
N ILE A 168 16.48 -10.18 4.45
CA ILE A 168 17.57 -10.46 3.51
C ILE A 168 18.80 -9.71 4.02
N LYS A 169 19.96 -10.38 4.05
CA LYS A 169 21.19 -9.73 4.47
C LYS A 169 21.74 -8.82 3.37
N ASP A 170 22.24 -7.66 3.73
CA ASP A 170 23.10 -6.87 2.85
C ASP A 170 24.52 -7.44 2.76
N SER A 171 25.40 -6.73 2.04
CA SER A 171 26.81 -7.07 1.93
C SER A 171 27.56 -7.08 3.27
N ASP A 172 27.06 -6.33 4.26
CA ASP A 172 27.64 -6.25 5.61
C ASP A 172 27.04 -7.30 6.56
N GLY A 173 26.15 -8.17 6.05
CA GLY A 173 25.50 -9.24 6.81
C GLY A 173 24.33 -8.77 7.68
N VAL A 174 23.90 -7.52 7.55
CA VAL A 174 22.83 -6.92 8.34
C VAL A 174 21.48 -7.33 7.76
N PRO A 175 20.56 -7.89 8.56
CA PRO A 175 19.24 -8.31 8.09
C PRO A 175 18.33 -7.10 7.82
N ILE A 176 17.72 -7.08 6.63
CA ILE A 176 16.99 -5.92 6.09
C ILE A 176 15.57 -6.28 5.66
N LEU A 177 14.64 -5.34 5.88
CA LEU A 177 13.32 -5.28 5.24
C LEU A 177 13.25 -4.16 4.21
N LEU A 178 12.59 -4.44 3.09
CA LEU A 178 12.29 -3.47 2.04
C LEU A 178 11.04 -2.67 2.37
N GLY A 179 11.08 -1.36 2.12
CA GLY A 179 9.94 -0.48 2.22
C GLY A 179 9.79 0.47 1.03
N ALA A 180 8.57 0.93 0.80
CA ALA A 180 8.16 1.87 -0.24
C ALA A 180 7.56 3.11 0.43
N SER A 181 8.01 4.33 0.07
CA SER A 181 7.53 5.56 0.70
C SER A 181 7.15 6.64 -0.32
N ARG A 182 6.16 7.46 0.05
CA ARG A 182 5.87 8.75 -0.58
C ARG A 182 6.94 9.78 -0.20
N CYS A 183 7.07 10.84 -0.98
CA CYS A 183 7.94 11.98 -0.67
C CYS A 183 7.21 13.30 -0.95
N LEU A 184 7.31 14.27 -0.03
CA LEU A 184 6.71 15.59 -0.18
C LEU A 184 7.54 16.45 -1.14
N GLY A 185 6.92 16.85 -2.26
CA GLY A 185 6.82 18.27 -2.63
C GLY A 185 8.06 19.07 -3.05
N LEU A 186 9.24 18.48 -3.23
CA LEU A 186 10.29 19.09 -4.06
C LEU A 186 10.63 18.11 -5.18
N ARG A 187 10.55 18.61 -6.42
CA ARG A 187 10.73 17.83 -7.65
C ARG A 187 11.87 16.82 -7.48
N PHE A 188 11.59 15.57 -7.88
CA PHE A 188 12.46 14.42 -7.78
C PHE A 188 12.61 14.01 -6.29
N PHE A 189 12.03 12.93 -5.77
CA PHE A 189 12.27 11.55 -6.18
C PHE A 189 11.44 10.60 -5.30
N LYS A 190 10.78 9.60 -5.90
CA LYS A 190 9.93 8.62 -5.20
C LYS A 190 10.78 7.45 -4.66
N LEU A 191 10.66 7.00 -3.41
CA LEU A 191 11.72 6.16 -2.77
C LEU A 191 11.33 4.70 -2.50
N LEU A 192 12.25 3.78 -2.81
CA LEU A 192 12.35 2.44 -2.21
C LEU A 192 13.52 2.46 -1.20
N SER A 193 13.21 2.20 0.07
CA SER A 193 14.12 2.44 1.21
C SER A 193 14.24 1.22 2.14
N LEU A 194 15.29 1.26 2.98
CA LEU A 194 15.58 0.29 4.03
C LEU A 194 14.88 0.68 5.34
N ASN A 195 14.40 -0.31 6.09
CA ASN A 195 14.12 -0.19 7.52
C ASN A 195 14.93 -1.17 8.36
N LEU A 196 15.81 -0.64 9.21
CA LEU A 196 16.50 -1.39 10.24
C LEU A 196 15.73 -1.26 11.55
N CYS A 197 15.30 -2.38 12.14
CA CYS A 197 14.78 -2.42 13.50
C CYS A 197 15.60 -3.46 14.28
N PRO A 198 16.38 -3.07 15.31
CA PRO A 198 17.28 -3.98 16.00
C PRO A 198 16.52 -4.93 16.94
N LEU A 199 16.83 -6.23 16.93
CA LEU A 199 16.25 -7.23 17.84
C LEU A 199 17.32 -8.22 18.35
N LYS A 200 17.28 -8.52 19.66
CA LYS A 200 17.98 -9.66 20.32
C LYS A 200 16.96 -10.74 20.76
N PRO A 201 17.37 -12.02 20.98
CA PRO A 201 16.48 -13.17 20.80
C PRO A 201 16.18 -14.04 22.05
N LYS A 202 15.14 -14.92 21.92
CA LYS A 202 14.87 -16.29 22.49
C LYS A 202 13.39 -16.41 22.98
N LYS A 203 12.61 -17.51 22.88
CA LYS A 203 12.68 -18.92 22.40
C LYS A 203 11.23 -19.52 22.30
N ILE A 204 10.90 -20.23 21.19
CA ILE A 204 10.16 -21.52 20.91
C ILE A 204 8.99 -21.98 21.88
N ILE A 205 7.76 -22.48 21.52
CA ILE A 205 7.26 -23.77 20.86
C ILE A 205 5.70 -23.73 20.56
N PRO A 206 4.94 -24.77 20.04
CA PRO A 206 4.52 -25.07 18.63
C PRO A 206 2.99 -25.22 18.27
N ARG A 207 2.72 -25.44 16.95
CA ARG A 207 1.59 -26.16 16.23
C ARG A 207 0.17 -25.55 16.30
N MET A 208 -0.70 -25.52 15.27
CA MET A 208 -0.99 -26.40 14.12
C MET A 208 -1.92 -25.68 13.08
N GLU A 209 -1.85 -26.13 11.82
CA GLU A 209 -2.88 -26.10 10.74
C GLU A 209 -3.25 -24.84 9.90
N ILE A 210 -2.68 -24.83 8.68
CA ILE A 210 -3.21 -24.67 7.31
C ILE A 210 -4.38 -23.70 7.00
N MET A 211 -4.07 -22.63 6.24
CA MET A 211 -4.66 -22.27 4.91
C MET A 211 -4.41 -20.78 4.63
N ARG A 212 -3.38 -20.37 3.87
CA ARG A 212 -3.19 -18.95 3.48
C ARG A 212 -2.43 -18.73 2.19
N GLY A 213 -3.03 -17.99 1.27
CA GLY A 213 -2.34 -16.79 0.78
C GLY A 213 -2.77 -15.63 1.66
N ILE A 214 -1.84 -14.89 2.27
CA ILE A 214 -1.95 -13.45 2.57
C ILE A 214 -0.56 -12.96 2.97
N SER A 215 -0.11 -11.93 2.28
CA SER A 215 1.14 -11.19 2.49
C SER A 215 0.87 -9.93 3.31
N PHE A 216 1.64 -9.65 4.36
CA PHE A 216 1.41 -8.48 5.23
C PHE A 216 2.47 -7.39 5.12
N CYS A 217 2.02 -6.15 5.05
CA CYS A 217 2.87 -4.96 5.07
C CYS A 217 2.40 -4.02 6.18
N VAL A 218 3.31 -3.27 6.80
CA VAL A 218 2.94 -2.27 7.81
C VAL A 218 3.32 -0.88 7.38
N VAL A 219 2.44 0.05 7.71
CA VAL A 219 2.55 1.45 7.38
C VAL A 219 3.20 2.19 8.54
N GLU A 220 4.24 2.95 8.23
CA GLU A 220 4.83 3.97 9.11
C GLU A 220 4.37 5.36 8.68
#